data_AF-A0A8J1MSD9-F1
#
_entry.id   AF-A0A8J1MSD9-F1
#
_cell.length_a   1.000
_cell.length_b   1.000
_cell.length_c   1.000
_cell.angle_alpha   90.00
_cell.angle_beta   90.00
_cell.angle_gamma   90.00
#
_symmetry.space_group_name_H-M   'P 1'
#
loop_
_entity.id
_entity.type
_entity.pdbx_description
1 polymer ?
#
loop_
_entity_poly.entity_id
_entity_poly.type
_entity_poly.pdbx_seq_one_letter_code
_entity_poly.pdbx_strand_id
1 'polypeptide(L)'
;MLSRQKMDTCEEEMDIEHPFLMLSTSASKMSTKKIMEEAGLHRKHTTNSPLLQGFRSYLEKKYAKSGIKHEVDNVSRWLHFVNPNEPSTSCIHNIERSMEFFRVIGASAASRATARNYMSGVKKFIAYVTSEDQLLEEDPSLRGSIQKFLKSMTEAQKSICRGASKENSVGRRCTNPRECQEVLKLANHYFAELIDRANARNELEERDMTSVHK
;
A
#
# COMPACT_ATOMS: atom_id res chain seq x y z
N MET A 1 -12.67 13.08 -32.04
CA MET A 1 -11.88 11.85 -31.87
C MET A 1 -11.47 11.72 -30.41
N LEU A 2 -12.29 11.06 -29.57
CA LEU A 2 -11.99 10.85 -28.16
C LEU A 2 -11.34 9.47 -27.97
N SER A 3 -10.07 9.45 -27.61
CA SER A 3 -9.37 8.24 -27.19
C SER A 3 -9.84 7.84 -25.79
N ARG A 4 -10.61 6.75 -25.74
CA ARG A 4 -11.04 6.07 -24.52
C ARG A 4 -9.81 5.41 -23.88
N GLN A 5 -9.19 6.08 -22.91
CA GLN A 5 -8.06 5.51 -22.17
C GLN A 5 -8.63 4.41 -21.25
N LYS A 6 -8.32 3.15 -21.57
CA LYS A 6 -8.61 2.01 -20.69
C LYS A 6 -7.83 2.21 -19.39
N MET A 7 -8.57 2.40 -18.31
CA MET A 7 -8.06 2.47 -16.96
C MET A 7 -7.88 1.03 -16.50
N ASP A 8 -6.64 0.56 -16.40
CA ASP A 8 -6.33 -0.74 -15.80
C ASP A 8 -6.73 -0.69 -14.31
N THR A 9 -7.94 -1.19 -14.04
CA THR A 9 -8.41 -1.52 -12.70
C THR A 9 -7.70 -2.78 -12.23
N CYS A 10 -6.85 -2.67 -11.19
CA CYS A 10 -6.46 -3.84 -10.43
C CYS A 10 -7.74 -4.46 -9.84
N GLU A 11 -8.03 -5.68 -10.26
CA GLU A 11 -9.24 -6.44 -9.93
C GLU A 11 -9.43 -6.57 -8.40
N GLU A 12 -10.70 -6.49 -7.98
CA GLU A 12 -11.16 -6.65 -6.60
C GLU A 12 -11.01 -8.09 -6.13
N GLU A 13 -9.85 -8.44 -5.58
CA GLU A 13 -9.71 -9.67 -4.78
C GLU A 13 -10.18 -9.37 -3.35
N MET A 14 -11.36 -9.88 -3.03
CA MET A 14 -11.98 -9.81 -1.72
C MET A 14 -11.33 -10.86 -0.81
N ASP A 15 -10.38 -10.43 0.03
CA ASP A 15 -9.62 -11.31 0.91
C ASP A 15 -10.50 -11.77 2.10
N ILE A 16 -10.98 -13.01 2.02
CA ILE A 16 -11.67 -13.69 3.12
C ILE A 16 -10.60 -14.12 4.12
N GLU A 17 -10.59 -13.52 5.30
CA GLU A 17 -9.61 -13.84 6.35
C GLU A 17 -9.67 -15.32 6.74
N HIS A 18 -8.55 -16.03 6.58
CA HIS A 18 -8.31 -17.32 7.22
C HIS A 18 -7.14 -17.20 8.21
N PRO A 19 -7.32 -17.65 9.48
CA PRO A 19 -6.34 -17.45 10.53
C PRO A 19 -5.25 -18.52 10.47
N PHE A 20 -4.02 -18.14 10.13
CA PHE A 20 -2.85 -19.02 10.27
C PHE A 20 -1.76 -18.36 11.12
N LEU A 21 -1.74 -18.82 12.38
CA LEU A 21 -0.62 -19.04 13.30
C LEU A 21 0.68 -18.24 13.03
N MET A 22 0.86 -17.15 13.77
CA MET A 22 2.14 -16.45 13.90
C MET A 22 2.73 -16.69 15.29
N LEU A 23 3.90 -17.32 15.30
CA LEU A 23 4.80 -17.48 16.44
C LEU A 23 5.08 -16.08 17.03
N SER A 24 4.60 -15.84 18.25
CA SER A 24 4.71 -14.54 18.91
C SER A 24 6.12 -14.32 19.41
N THR A 25 6.89 -13.47 18.72
CA THR A 25 7.93 -12.68 19.37
C THR A 25 7.32 -11.34 19.76
N SER A 26 7.36 -11.04 21.05
CA SER A 26 6.76 -9.89 21.71
C SER A 26 7.53 -8.60 21.38
N ALA A 27 7.43 -8.13 20.13
CA ALA A 27 7.65 -6.73 19.80
C ALA A 27 6.33 -5.99 19.92
N SER A 28 6.24 -5.00 20.81
CA SER A 28 5.07 -4.15 21.01
C SER A 28 4.62 -3.56 19.66
N LYS A 29 3.53 -4.08 19.09
CA LYS A 29 2.95 -3.58 17.82
C LYS A 29 2.49 -2.13 18.05
N MET A 30 3.29 -1.16 17.62
CA MET A 30 2.86 0.23 17.63
C MET A 30 1.63 0.39 16.73
N SER A 31 0.64 1.14 17.18
CA SER A 31 -0.56 1.38 16.38
C SER A 31 -0.22 2.23 15.15
N THR A 32 -0.92 2.00 14.03
CA THR A 32 -0.79 2.81 12.80
C THR A 32 -0.87 4.31 13.08
N LYS A 33 -1.70 4.71 14.04
CA LYS A 33 -1.83 6.11 14.46
C LYS A 33 -0.51 6.68 14.97
N LYS A 34 0.22 5.94 15.82
CA LYS A 34 1.51 6.37 16.38
C LYS A 34 2.59 6.44 15.29
N ILE A 35 2.63 5.45 14.39
CA ILE A 35 3.54 5.43 13.23
C ILE A 35 3.34 6.67 12.35
N MET A 36 2.08 7.00 12.05
CA MET A 36 1.76 8.18 11.24
C MET A 36 2.06 9.49 11.96
N GLU A 37 1.91 9.53 13.28
CA GLU A 37 2.22 10.69 14.11
C GLU A 37 3.73 10.98 14.14
N GLU A 38 4.56 9.95 14.36
CA GLU A 38 6.02 10.05 14.30
C GLU A 38 6.54 10.46 12.92
N ALA A 39 5.88 9.99 11.85
CA ALA A 39 6.18 10.39 10.47
C ALA A 39 5.64 11.80 10.09
N GLY A 40 4.99 12.51 11.01
CA GLY A 40 4.38 13.82 10.76
C GLY A 40 3.15 13.78 9.84
N LEU A 41 2.64 12.60 9.52
CA LEU A 41 1.52 12.37 8.59
C LEU A 41 0.14 12.50 9.26
N HIS A 42 0.07 12.60 10.59
CA HIS A 42 -1.21 12.68 11.29
C HIS A 42 -1.75 14.13 11.38
N ARG A 43 -0.89 15.14 11.21
CA ARG A 43 -1.28 16.56 11.20
C ARG A 43 -2.16 16.87 9.99
N LYS A 44 -3.19 17.68 10.19
CA LYS A 44 -4.19 18.01 9.17
C LYS A 44 -4.69 19.43 9.33
N HIS A 45 -5.14 20.01 8.24
CA HIS A 45 -5.91 21.25 8.27
C HIS A 45 -7.26 21.08 8.94
N THR A 46 -7.80 22.18 9.45
CA THR A 46 -9.21 22.22 9.86
C THR A 46 -10.11 21.89 8.67
N THR A 47 -11.11 21.03 8.87
CA THR A 47 -12.04 20.63 7.81
C THR A 47 -13.13 21.68 7.54
N ASN A 48 -13.06 22.81 8.25
CA ASN A 48 -13.95 23.96 8.08
C ASN A 48 -13.44 24.98 7.05
N SER A 49 -12.32 24.73 6.39
CA SER A 49 -11.87 25.63 5.32
C SER A 49 -12.84 25.59 4.13
N PRO A 50 -13.02 26.69 3.38
CA PRO A 50 -13.90 26.72 2.22
C PRO A 50 -13.59 25.61 1.20
N LEU A 51 -12.31 25.37 0.93
CA LEU A 51 -11.86 24.32 0.01
C LEU A 51 -12.27 22.91 0.47
N LEU A 52 -12.10 22.59 1.75
CA LEU A 52 -12.45 21.27 2.30
C LEU A 52 -13.96 21.10 2.50
N GLN A 53 -14.70 22.19 2.75
CA GLN A 53 -16.16 22.18 2.76
C GLN A 53 -16.72 21.96 1.36
N GLY A 54 -16.20 22.65 0.34
CA GLY A 54 -16.56 22.42 -1.06
C GLY A 54 -16.31 20.98 -1.49
N PHE A 55 -15.14 20.44 -1.12
CA PHE A 55 -14.84 19.03 -1.37
C PHE A 55 -15.79 18.08 -0.65
N ARG A 56 -16.14 18.33 0.62
CA ARG A 56 -17.13 17.53 1.36
C ARG A 56 -18.47 17.55 0.62
N SER A 57 -18.98 18.72 0.25
CA SER A 57 -20.25 18.85 -0.47
C SER A 57 -20.22 18.14 -1.82
N TYR A 58 -19.09 18.17 -2.53
CA TYR A 58 -18.90 17.37 -3.74
C TYR A 58 -19.03 15.86 -3.48
N LEU A 59 -18.39 15.37 -2.41
CA LEU A 59 -18.47 13.96 -2.04
C LEU A 59 -19.89 13.53 -1.69
N GLU A 60 -20.61 14.35 -0.92
CA GLU A 60 -22.00 14.11 -0.51
C GLU A 60 -22.92 14.01 -1.73
N LYS A 61 -22.79 14.94 -2.68
CA LYS A 61 -23.59 14.95 -3.92
C LYS A 61 -23.29 13.77 -4.83
N LYS A 62 -22.01 13.39 -4.99
CA LYS A 62 -21.58 12.46 -6.05
C LYS A 62 -21.48 11.01 -5.62
N TYR A 63 -21.12 10.73 -4.37
CA TYR A 63 -20.77 9.37 -3.93
C TYR A 63 -21.75 8.77 -2.93
N ALA A 64 -22.70 9.53 -2.37
CA ALA A 64 -23.80 9.06 -1.54
C ALA A 64 -23.42 7.90 -0.59
N LYS A 65 -22.32 8.04 0.15
CA LYS A 65 -21.70 6.96 0.93
C LYS A 65 -21.36 7.38 2.35
N SER A 66 -21.35 6.41 3.25
CA SER A 66 -20.71 6.50 4.55
C SER A 66 -19.20 6.72 4.39
N GLY A 67 -18.56 7.35 5.38
CA GLY A 67 -17.10 7.54 5.38
C GLY A 67 -16.56 8.82 4.74
N ILE A 68 -17.41 9.78 4.33
CA ILE A 68 -16.99 11.09 3.79
C ILE A 68 -16.02 11.81 4.73
N LYS A 69 -16.24 11.71 6.05
CA LYS A 69 -15.33 12.29 7.04
C LYS A 69 -13.89 11.76 6.89
N HIS A 70 -13.73 10.46 6.65
CA HIS A 70 -12.40 9.88 6.49
C HIS A 70 -11.72 10.33 5.20
N GLU A 71 -12.47 10.47 4.11
CA GLU A 71 -11.96 11.00 2.83
C GLU A 71 -11.48 12.44 2.97
N VAL A 72 -12.30 13.30 3.58
CA VAL A 72 -11.95 14.71 3.85
C VAL A 72 -10.74 14.80 4.77
N ASP A 73 -10.67 13.98 5.81
CA ASP A 73 -9.54 13.92 6.73
C ASP A 73 -8.25 13.45 6.05
N ASN A 74 -8.33 12.48 5.13
CA ASN A 74 -7.16 12.01 4.38
C ASN A 74 -6.61 13.09 3.46
N VAL A 75 -7.49 13.79 2.73
CA VAL A 75 -7.11 14.92 1.87
C VAL A 75 -6.55 16.06 2.71
N SER A 76 -7.16 16.36 3.86
CA SER A 76 -6.69 17.40 4.76
C SER A 76 -5.26 17.16 5.28
N ARG A 77 -4.92 15.91 5.60
CA ARG A 77 -3.55 15.53 5.99
C ARG A 77 -2.55 15.69 4.85
N TRP A 78 -2.93 15.26 3.64
CA TRP A 78 -2.09 15.44 2.46
C TRP A 78 -1.85 16.93 2.16
N LEU A 79 -2.90 17.75 2.18
CA LEU A 79 -2.78 19.20 2.01
C LEU A 79 -1.85 19.83 3.05
N HIS A 80 -2.00 19.46 4.33
CA HIS A 80 -1.14 19.95 5.40
C HIS A 80 0.33 19.52 5.23
N PHE A 81 0.57 18.30 4.73
CA PHE A 81 1.93 17.84 4.48
C PHE A 81 2.64 18.64 3.37
N VAL A 82 1.87 19.02 2.34
CA VAL A 82 2.40 19.77 1.18
C VAL A 82 2.52 21.26 1.50
N ASN A 83 1.52 21.84 2.15
CA ASN A 83 1.52 23.21 2.64
C ASN A 83 0.91 23.26 4.05
N PRO A 84 1.72 23.43 5.12
CA PRO A 84 1.22 23.43 6.49
C PRO A 84 0.48 24.70 6.87
N ASN A 85 0.60 25.79 6.10
CA ASN A 85 0.02 27.08 6.46
C ASN A 85 -1.48 27.13 6.15
N GLU A 86 -1.87 26.63 4.98
CA GLU A 86 -3.27 26.67 4.54
C GLU A 86 -3.62 25.55 3.55
N PRO A 87 -4.89 25.10 3.52
CA PRO A 87 -5.39 24.20 2.50
C PRO A 87 -5.60 24.97 1.19
N SER A 88 -4.90 24.57 0.13
CA SER A 88 -4.94 25.22 -1.18
C SER A 88 -4.77 24.21 -2.31
N THR A 89 -5.29 24.52 -3.51
CA THR A 89 -5.05 23.75 -4.75
C THR A 89 -3.60 23.86 -5.23
N SER A 90 -2.81 24.79 -4.68
CA SER A 90 -1.39 24.97 -5.01
C SER A 90 -0.55 23.70 -4.83
N CYS A 91 -0.99 22.79 -3.94
CA CYS A 91 -0.39 21.48 -3.74
C CYS A 91 -0.28 20.63 -5.02
N ILE A 92 -1.15 20.88 -6.02
CA ILE A 92 -1.18 20.17 -7.30
C ILE A 92 0.02 20.57 -8.18
N HIS A 93 0.53 21.80 -8.04
CA HIS A 93 1.75 22.24 -8.71
C HIS A 93 2.99 21.65 -8.04
N ASN A 94 2.94 21.43 -6.72
CA ASN A 94 4.03 20.83 -5.97
C ASN A 94 3.97 19.29 -6.03
N ILE A 95 4.21 18.77 -7.23
CA ILE A 95 4.20 17.33 -7.51
C ILE A 95 5.24 16.61 -6.65
N GLU A 96 6.45 17.15 -6.52
CA GLU A 96 7.53 16.53 -5.75
C GLU A 96 7.12 16.30 -4.29
N ARG A 97 6.65 17.35 -3.60
CA ARG A 97 6.23 17.25 -2.20
C ARG A 97 5.01 16.34 -2.03
N SER A 98 4.09 16.36 -2.99
CA SER A 98 2.93 15.47 -2.97
C SER A 98 3.31 14.00 -3.17
N MET A 99 4.27 13.70 -4.04
CA MET A 99 4.75 12.33 -4.22
C MET A 99 5.54 11.86 -3.01
N GLU A 100 6.29 12.77 -2.37
CA GLU A 100 6.96 12.48 -1.10
C GLU A 100 5.97 12.02 -0.02
N PHE A 101 4.80 12.64 0.10
CA PHE A 101 3.75 12.17 1.01
C PHE A 101 3.39 10.69 0.76
N PHE A 102 3.17 10.31 -0.51
CA PHE A 102 2.81 8.95 -0.87
C PHE A 102 3.97 7.95 -0.67
N ARG A 103 5.22 8.41 -0.85
CA ARG A 103 6.41 7.61 -0.55
C ARG A 103 6.54 7.36 0.95
N VAL A 104 6.43 8.39 1.77
CA VAL A 104 6.53 8.29 3.24
C VAL A 104 5.41 7.42 3.78
N ILE A 105 4.16 7.58 3.34
CA ILE A 105 3.07 6.73 3.81
C ILE A 105 3.20 5.29 3.34
N GLY A 106 3.69 5.06 2.10
CA GLY A 106 3.93 3.73 1.56
C GLY A 106 5.09 3.00 2.22
N ALA A 107 6.12 3.73 2.68
CA ALA A 107 7.28 3.19 3.39
C ALA A 107 7.06 3.10 4.91
N SER A 108 6.10 3.84 5.47
CA SER A 108 5.73 3.73 6.87
C SER A 108 5.12 2.35 7.17
N ALA A 109 5.13 1.92 8.43
CA ALA A 109 4.43 0.72 8.87
C ALA A 109 2.88 0.83 8.78
N ALA A 110 2.35 1.85 8.11
CA ALA A 110 0.96 1.89 7.68
C ALA A 110 0.69 0.81 6.62
N SER A 111 -0.51 0.24 6.63
CA SER A 111 -0.87 -0.79 5.66
C SER A 111 -0.90 -0.24 4.23
N ARG A 112 -0.59 -1.08 3.24
CA ARG A 112 -0.81 -0.75 1.82
C ARG A 112 -2.23 -0.27 1.54
N ALA A 113 -3.22 -0.80 2.28
CA ALA A 113 -4.61 -0.33 2.22
C ALA A 113 -4.74 1.14 2.66
N THR A 114 -4.02 1.54 3.71
CA THR A 114 -3.98 2.95 4.15
C THR A 114 -3.44 3.84 3.03
N ALA A 115 -2.28 3.51 2.44
CA ALA A 115 -1.73 4.27 1.32
C ALA A 115 -2.71 4.39 0.14
N ARG A 116 -3.38 3.28 -0.23
CA ARG A 116 -4.43 3.28 -1.27
C ARG A 116 -5.60 4.19 -0.92
N ASN A 117 -6.04 4.22 0.34
CA ASN A 117 -7.12 5.10 0.79
C ASN A 117 -6.77 6.58 0.65
N TYR A 118 -5.53 6.96 0.98
CA TYR A 118 -5.06 8.34 0.74
C TYR A 118 -5.01 8.68 -0.76
N MET A 119 -4.45 7.80 -1.59
CA MET A 119 -4.42 8.03 -3.04
C MET A 119 -5.83 8.13 -3.63
N SER A 120 -6.77 7.31 -3.17
CA SER A 120 -8.17 7.36 -3.59
C SER A 120 -8.82 8.70 -3.21
N GLY A 121 -8.62 9.16 -1.97
CA GLY A 121 -9.12 10.45 -1.51
C GLY A 121 -8.56 11.62 -2.32
N VAL A 122 -7.25 11.63 -2.58
CA VAL A 122 -6.61 12.68 -3.40
C VAL A 122 -7.14 12.65 -4.84
N LYS A 123 -7.33 11.48 -5.47
CA LYS A 123 -7.96 11.40 -6.81
C LYS A 123 -9.37 11.99 -6.83
N LYS A 124 -10.18 11.74 -5.79
CA LYS A 124 -11.52 12.35 -5.67
C LYS A 124 -11.42 13.87 -5.49
N PHE A 125 -10.44 14.35 -4.73
CA PHE A 125 -10.20 15.78 -4.57
C PHE A 125 -9.80 16.44 -5.90
N ILE A 126 -8.92 15.83 -6.69
CA ILE A 126 -8.59 16.33 -8.03
C ILE A 126 -9.84 16.35 -8.93
N ALA A 127 -10.70 15.33 -8.84
CA ALA A 127 -11.95 15.30 -9.59
C ALA A 127 -12.94 16.38 -9.16
N TYR A 128 -12.91 16.81 -7.89
CA TYR A 128 -13.65 17.97 -7.39
C TYR A 128 -13.08 19.27 -7.97
N VAL A 129 -11.77 19.49 -7.85
CA VAL A 129 -11.10 20.69 -8.39
C VAL A 129 -11.33 20.82 -9.89
N THR A 130 -11.32 19.71 -10.63
CA THR A 130 -11.57 19.70 -12.07
C THR A 130 -13.03 19.99 -12.43
N SER A 131 -13.97 19.81 -11.50
CA SER A 131 -15.40 20.06 -11.72
C SER A 131 -15.85 21.46 -11.30
N GLU A 132 -14.98 22.22 -10.63
CA GLU A 132 -15.28 23.56 -10.13
C GLU A 132 -14.59 24.60 -11.01
N ASP A 133 -15.35 25.21 -11.92
CA ASP A 133 -14.78 26.15 -12.90
C ASP A 133 -14.14 27.36 -12.21
N GLN A 134 -14.69 27.83 -11.09
CA GLN A 134 -14.10 28.92 -10.32
C GLN A 134 -12.66 28.61 -9.89
N LEU A 135 -12.37 27.40 -9.42
CA LEU A 135 -11.01 27.02 -9.01
C LEU A 135 -10.03 26.95 -10.20
N LEU A 136 -10.54 26.70 -11.40
CA LEU A 136 -9.75 26.63 -12.64
C LEU A 136 -9.56 28.01 -13.29
N GLU A 137 -10.48 28.95 -13.04
CA GLU A 137 -10.36 30.35 -13.44
C GLU A 137 -9.39 31.11 -12.53
N GLU A 138 -9.43 30.83 -11.22
CA GLU A 138 -8.48 31.40 -10.23
C GLU A 138 -7.03 31.00 -10.53
N ASP A 139 -6.81 29.81 -11.09
CA ASP A 139 -5.49 29.35 -11.55
C ASP A 139 -5.56 28.67 -12.93
N PRO A 140 -5.30 29.42 -14.01
CA PRO A 140 -5.30 28.88 -15.37
C PRO A 140 -4.25 27.78 -15.61
N SER A 141 -3.18 27.75 -14.82
CA SER A 141 -2.10 26.76 -14.93
C SER A 141 -2.47 25.40 -14.30
N LEU A 142 -3.55 25.38 -13.52
CA LEU A 142 -4.00 24.22 -12.76
C LEU A 142 -4.40 23.06 -13.67
N ARG A 143 -5.04 23.33 -14.82
CA ARG A 143 -5.43 22.30 -15.80
C ARG A 143 -4.23 21.47 -16.28
N GLY A 144 -3.14 22.14 -16.65
CA GLY A 144 -1.90 21.48 -17.07
C GLY A 144 -1.21 20.74 -15.92
N SER A 145 -1.28 21.30 -14.71
CA SER A 145 -0.66 20.72 -13.52
C SER A 145 -1.40 19.46 -13.04
N ILE A 146 -2.73 19.45 -13.10
CA ILE A 146 -3.58 18.27 -12.82
C ILE A 146 -3.16 17.08 -13.70
N GLN A 147 -2.95 17.30 -15.00
CA GLN A 147 -2.55 16.22 -15.92
C GLN A 147 -1.19 15.63 -15.53
N LYS A 148 -0.20 16.48 -15.26
CA LYS A 148 1.13 16.04 -14.82
C LYS A 148 1.06 15.31 -13.47
N PHE A 149 0.27 15.83 -12.54
CA PHE A 149 0.09 15.27 -11.21
C PHE A 149 -0.53 13.86 -11.26
N LEU A 150 -1.60 13.66 -12.02
CA LEU A 150 -2.27 12.36 -12.16
C LEU A 150 -1.35 11.31 -12.81
N LYS A 151 -0.49 11.73 -13.75
CA LYS A 151 0.56 10.87 -14.32
C LYS A 151 1.53 10.41 -13.24
N SER A 152 2.07 11.32 -12.43
CA SER A 152 2.99 10.99 -11.33
C SER A 152 2.34 10.09 -10.27
N MET A 153 1.07 10.36 -9.92
CA MET A 153 0.30 9.50 -9.01
C MET A 153 0.18 8.06 -9.51
N THR A 154 -0.01 7.88 -10.82
CA THR A 154 -0.14 6.54 -11.41
C THR A 154 1.16 5.75 -11.26
N GLU A 155 2.31 6.40 -11.45
CA GLU A 155 3.62 5.77 -11.23
C GLU A 155 3.88 5.46 -9.74
N ALA A 156 3.52 6.39 -8.85
CA ALA A 156 3.60 6.14 -7.40
C ALA A 156 2.74 4.95 -6.97
N GLN A 157 1.54 4.81 -7.54
CA GLN A 157 0.65 3.69 -7.25
C GLN A 157 1.28 2.36 -7.68
N LYS A 158 1.91 2.31 -8.86
CA LYS A 158 2.63 1.12 -9.33
C LYS A 158 3.75 0.74 -8.36
N SER A 159 4.51 1.70 -7.84
CA SER A 159 5.59 1.43 -6.87
C SER A 159 5.03 0.82 -5.58
N ILE A 160 3.98 1.42 -5.01
CA ILE A 160 3.32 0.95 -3.78
C ILE A 160 2.72 -0.47 -3.97
N CYS A 161 2.17 -0.77 -5.16
CA CYS A 161 1.67 -2.10 -5.47
C CYS A 161 2.79 -3.12 -5.73
N ARG A 162 3.90 -2.73 -6.37
CA ARG A 162 5.03 -3.62 -6.72
C ARG A 162 5.83 -4.12 -5.52
N GLY A 163 5.77 -3.43 -4.37
CA GLY A 163 6.30 -3.95 -3.11
C GLY A 163 5.71 -5.31 -2.70
N ALA A 164 4.57 -5.72 -3.29
CA ALA A 164 3.99 -7.05 -3.11
C ALA A 164 4.81 -8.20 -3.73
N SER A 165 5.66 -7.92 -4.73
CA SER A 165 6.22 -8.97 -5.59
C SER A 165 7.66 -9.38 -5.26
N LYS A 166 8.35 -8.68 -4.35
CA LYS A 166 9.75 -9.01 -4.01
C LYS A 166 10.02 -9.39 -2.56
N GLU A 167 9.17 -9.01 -1.61
CA GLU A 167 9.45 -9.28 -0.17
C GLU A 167 8.60 -10.38 0.48
N ASN A 168 7.63 -10.96 -0.24
CA ASN A 168 6.81 -12.06 0.28
C ASN A 168 7.11 -13.41 -0.43
N SER A 169 8.36 -13.70 -0.78
CA SER A 169 8.72 -15.02 -1.32
C SER A 169 8.67 -16.15 -0.29
N VAL A 170 8.38 -15.85 0.98
CA VAL A 170 7.98 -16.85 1.97
C VAL A 170 6.46 -17.03 1.87
N GLY A 171 6.01 -17.88 0.93
CA GLY A 171 4.59 -18.28 0.82
C GLY A 171 3.94 -18.13 -0.55
N ARG A 172 4.70 -18.00 -1.65
CA ARG A 172 4.11 -18.09 -3.00
C ARG A 172 3.52 -19.50 -3.17
N ARG A 173 2.18 -19.61 -3.19
CA ARG A 173 1.51 -20.85 -3.63
C ARG A 173 1.96 -21.14 -5.06
N CYS A 174 2.48 -22.33 -5.31
CA CYS A 174 2.78 -22.76 -6.67
C CYS A 174 1.50 -22.68 -7.50
N THR A 175 1.52 -21.93 -8.59
CA THR A 175 0.32 -21.65 -9.39
C THR A 175 0.19 -22.59 -10.59
N ASN A 176 1.23 -23.37 -10.88
CA ASN A 176 1.23 -24.35 -11.96
C ASN A 176 2.17 -25.53 -11.66
N PRO A 177 2.03 -26.67 -12.37
CA PRO A 177 2.84 -27.87 -12.13
C PRO A 177 4.34 -27.68 -12.32
N ARG A 178 4.77 -26.77 -13.21
CA ARG A 178 6.18 -26.49 -13.47
C ARG A 178 6.83 -25.81 -12.25
N GLU A 179 6.15 -24.83 -11.66
CA GLU A 179 6.59 -24.18 -10.42
C GLU A 179 6.68 -25.18 -9.25
N CYS A 180 5.71 -26.10 -9.12
CA CYS A 180 5.80 -27.18 -8.13
C CYS A 180 7.06 -28.02 -8.31
N GLN A 181 7.38 -28.37 -9.55
CA GLN A 181 8.53 -29.23 -9.85
C GLN A 181 9.87 -28.54 -9.58
N GLU A 182 9.95 -27.22 -9.78
CA GLU A 182 11.15 -26.43 -9.44
C GLU A 182 11.38 -26.38 -7.92
N VAL A 183 10.31 -26.16 -7.14
CA VAL A 183 10.39 -26.19 -5.66
C VAL A 183 10.79 -27.58 -5.17
N LEU A 184 10.21 -28.65 -5.73
CA LEU A 184 10.58 -30.02 -5.37
C LEU A 184 12.03 -30.36 -5.72
N LYS A 185 12.54 -29.89 -6.87
CA LYS A 185 13.96 -30.04 -7.25
C LYS A 185 14.88 -29.32 -6.27
N LEU A 186 14.52 -28.10 -5.88
CA LEU A 186 15.30 -27.31 -4.92
C LEU A 186 15.22 -27.89 -3.49
N ALA A 187 14.12 -28.55 -3.14
CA ALA A 187 13.97 -29.18 -1.82
C ALA A 187 14.67 -30.56 -1.74
N ASN A 188 14.93 -31.19 -2.90
CA ASN A 188 15.44 -32.56 -2.98
C ASN A 188 16.76 -32.77 -2.23
N HIS A 189 17.70 -31.81 -2.30
CA HIS A 189 18.98 -31.96 -1.60
C HIS A 189 18.81 -31.90 -0.08
N TYR A 190 17.90 -31.08 0.43
CA TYR A 190 17.60 -31.04 1.87
C TYR A 190 16.98 -32.35 2.37
N PHE A 191 16.10 -32.96 1.58
CA PHE A 191 15.54 -34.27 1.90
C PHE A 191 16.59 -35.37 1.86
N ALA A 192 17.47 -35.35 0.85
CA ALA A 192 18.59 -36.29 0.75
C ALA A 192 19.53 -36.19 1.97
N GLU A 193 19.95 -34.99 2.36
CA GLU A 193 20.80 -34.79 3.53
C GLU A 193 20.15 -35.28 4.84
N LEU A 194 18.83 -35.09 4.99
CA LEU A 194 18.10 -35.58 6.15
C LEU A 194 18.02 -37.11 6.19
N ILE A 195 17.77 -37.74 5.02
CA ILE A 195 17.74 -39.20 4.89
C ILE A 195 19.12 -39.79 5.17
N ASP A 196 20.18 -39.24 4.60
CA ASP A 196 21.56 -39.70 4.80
C ASP A 196 21.96 -39.59 6.28
N ARG A 197 21.59 -38.48 6.94
CA ARG A 197 21.85 -38.28 8.36
C ARG A 197 21.07 -39.27 9.25
N ALA A 198 19.83 -39.56 8.90
CA ALA A 198 19.03 -40.55 9.63
C ALA A 198 19.60 -41.96 9.47
N ASN A 199 20.02 -42.33 8.26
CA ASN A 199 20.64 -43.62 7.97
C ASN A 199 21.97 -43.76 8.71
N ALA A 200 22.83 -42.73 8.70
CA ALA A 200 24.10 -42.75 9.43
C ALA A 200 23.92 -42.86 10.96
N ARG A 201 22.84 -42.29 11.51
CA ARG A 201 22.49 -42.46 12.93
C ARG A 201 22.04 -43.87 13.26
N ASN A 202 21.21 -44.48 12.40
CA ASN A 202 20.76 -45.86 12.58
C ASN A 202 21.94 -46.85 12.49
N GLU A 203 22.90 -46.62 11.60
CA GLU A 203 24.11 -47.46 11.48
C GLU A 203 25.03 -47.36 12.72
N LEU A 204 25.08 -46.20 13.40
CA LEU A 204 25.80 -46.02 14.65
C LEU A 204 25.11 -46.75 15.81
N GLU A 205 23.77 -46.69 15.90
CA GLU A 205 22.99 -47.40 16.92
C GLU A 205 23.10 -48.93 16.78
N GLU A 206 23.14 -49.48 15.55
CA GLU A 206 23.36 -50.92 15.33
C GLU A 206 24.78 -51.39 15.72
N ARG A 207 25.81 -50.56 15.50
CA ARG A 207 27.20 -50.88 15.91
C ARG A 207 27.41 -50.86 17.42
N ASP A 208 26.73 -49.95 18.11
CA ASP A 208 26.79 -49.88 19.58
C ASP A 208 26.04 -51.07 20.21
N MET A 209 24.89 -51.46 19.67
CA MET A 209 24.14 -52.64 20.13
C MET A 209 24.89 -53.97 19.93
N THR A 210 25.67 -54.09 18.85
CA THR A 210 26.49 -55.28 18.56
C THR A 210 27.80 -55.33 19.35
N SER A 211 28.29 -54.19 19.86
CA SER A 211 29.50 -54.12 20.70
C SER A 211 29.23 -54.41 22.18
N VAL A 212 27.97 -54.38 22.63
CA VAL A 212 27.57 -54.68 24.02
C VAL A 212 27.43 -56.19 24.29
N HIS A 213 27.51 -57.05 23.26
CA HIS A 213 27.37 -58.51 23.37
C HIS A 213 28.69 -59.29 23.19
N LYS A 214 29.83 -58.72 23.60
CA LYS A 214 31.11 -59.44 23.68
C LYS A 214 31.67 -59.48 25.10
#